data_AF-A0A496N5F1-F1
#
_entry.id   AF-A0A496N5F1-F1
#
_cell.length_a   1.000
_cell.length_b   1.000
_cell.length_c   1.000
_cell.angle_alpha   90.00
_cell.angle_beta   90.00
_cell.angle_gamma   90.00
#
_symmetry.space_group_name_H-M   'P 1'
#
loop_
_entity.id
_entity.type
_entity.pdbx_description
1 polymer ?
#
loop_
_entity_poly.entity_id
_entity_poly.type
_entity_poly.pdbx_seq_one_letter_code
_entity_poly.pdbx_strand_id
1 'polypeptide(L)'
;SKGIFVFSAGTLLHHYQFEDLLALDKSGLSVNYQKYWFMLIKTPEGKRLYRFVPKDTIFNNNFTQFYQFLKQNYPQIVKGKWYKWFPGI
;
A
#
# COMPACT_ATOMS: atom_id res chain seq x y z
N SER A 1 14.74 5.81 -10.42
CA SER A 1 13.64 4.92 -10.84
C SER A 1 12.38 5.30 -10.08
N LYS A 2 11.21 5.35 -10.73
CA LYS A 2 9.90 5.59 -10.08
C LYS A 2 9.11 4.27 -10.04
N GLY A 3 8.21 4.11 -9.09
CA GLY A 3 7.37 2.92 -8.97
C GLY A 3 7.24 2.40 -7.53
N ILE A 4 6.78 1.17 -7.41
CA ILE A 4 6.60 0.47 -6.14
C ILE A 4 7.78 -0.45 -5.92
N PHE A 5 8.47 -0.28 -4.80
CA PHE A 5 9.63 -1.08 -4.42
C PHE A 5 9.30 -1.93 -3.20
N VAL A 6 9.48 -3.24 -3.32
CA VAL A 6 9.24 -4.20 -2.24
C VAL A 6 10.58 -4.73 -1.77
N PHE A 7 10.88 -4.51 -0.50
CA PHE A 7 12.12 -4.94 0.14
C PHE A 7 11.85 -6.03 1.17
N SER A 8 12.84 -6.90 1.37
CA SER A 8 12.92 -7.81 2.51
C SER A 8 14.33 -7.74 3.08
N ALA A 9 14.45 -7.48 4.39
CA ALA A 9 15.74 -7.36 5.09
C ALA A 9 16.76 -6.43 4.39
N GLY A 10 16.29 -5.34 3.77
CA GLY A 10 17.13 -4.39 3.04
C GLY A 10 17.46 -4.78 1.59
N THR A 11 17.13 -5.99 1.17
CA THR A 11 17.27 -6.45 -0.22
C THR A 11 16.02 -6.10 -1.02
N LEU A 12 16.20 -5.49 -2.20
CA LEU A 12 15.12 -5.27 -3.16
C LEU A 12 14.68 -6.63 -3.73
N LEU A 13 13.42 -7.01 -3.48
CA LEU A 13 12.83 -8.23 -4.04
C LEU A 13 12.13 -7.96 -5.36
N HIS A 14 11.37 -6.86 -5.41
CA HIS A 14 10.59 -6.52 -6.60
C HIS A 14 10.51 -5.01 -6.80
N HIS A 15 10.52 -4.61 -8.06
CA HIS A 15 10.21 -3.26 -8.51
C HIS A 15 9.09 -3.36 -9.55
N TYR A 16 8.00 -2.64 -9.31
CA TYR A 16 6.84 -2.57 -10.20
C TYR A 16 6.62 -1.14 -10.67
N GLN A 17 6.06 -0.98 -11.86
CA GLN A 17 5.54 0.32 -12.29
C GLN A 17 4.23 0.61 -11.55
N PHE A 18 3.81 1.87 -11.50
CA PHE A 18 2.54 2.21 -10.84
C PHE A 18 1.33 1.67 -11.61
N GLU A 19 1.47 1.55 -12.93
CA GLU A 19 0.47 1.01 -13.86
C GLU A 19 0.17 -0.48 -13.58
N ASP A 20 1.11 -1.20 -12.96
CA ASP A 20 0.92 -2.58 -12.56
C ASP A 20 0.08 -2.72 -11.28
N LEU A 21 -0.11 -1.64 -10.51
CA LEU A 21 -0.95 -1.66 -9.32
C LEU A 21 -2.43 -1.69 -9.72
N LEU A 22 -3.10 -2.79 -9.41
CA LEU A 22 -4.52 -2.99 -9.73
C LEU A 22 -5.45 -2.49 -8.63
N ALA A 23 -5.04 -2.61 -7.36
CA ALA A 23 -5.83 -2.13 -6.23
C ALA A 23 -4.96 -1.81 -5.02
N LEU A 24 -5.27 -0.71 -4.35
CA LEU A 24 -4.88 -0.41 -2.98
C LEU A 24 -6.13 -0.38 -2.11
N ASP A 25 -6.24 -1.33 -1.18
CA ASP A 25 -7.42 -1.47 -0.34
C ASP A 25 -7.07 -1.74 1.13
N LYS A 26 -8.05 -1.56 2.01
CA LYS A 26 -7.94 -1.87 3.44
C LYS A 26 -8.84 -3.04 3.82
N SER A 27 -8.46 -3.79 4.84
CA SER A 27 -9.31 -4.83 5.39
C SER A 27 -10.63 -4.23 5.90
N GLY A 28 -11.74 -4.87 5.53
CA GLY A 28 -13.05 -4.54 6.09
C GLY A 28 -13.12 -4.87 7.58
N LEU A 29 -12.61 -6.06 7.94
CA LEU A 29 -12.51 -6.55 9.31
C LEU A 29 -11.15 -6.19 9.93
N SER A 30 -11.16 -5.97 11.24
CA SER A 30 -9.93 -5.92 12.04
C SER A 30 -9.59 -7.33 12.52
N VAL A 31 -8.32 -7.72 12.43
CA VAL A 31 -7.82 -8.97 13.02
C VAL A 31 -6.86 -8.58 14.14
N ASN A 32 -7.09 -9.08 15.36
CA ASN A 32 -6.34 -8.68 16.55
C ASN A 32 -6.26 -7.15 16.72
N TYR A 33 -7.40 -6.47 16.57
CA TYR A 33 -7.52 -5.01 16.62
C TYR A 33 -6.72 -4.24 15.55
N GLN A 34 -6.11 -4.93 14.60
CA GLN A 34 -5.32 -4.34 13.53
C GLN A 34 -6.06 -4.41 12.19
N LYS A 35 -6.07 -3.28 11.46
CA LYS A 35 -6.47 -3.24 10.06
C LYS A 35 -5.25 -3.36 9.16
N TYR A 36 -5.37 -4.16 8.12
CA TYR A 36 -4.33 -4.36 7.13
C TYR A 36 -4.65 -3.59 5.86
N TRP A 37 -3.61 -3.26 5.13
CA TRP A 37 -3.70 -2.77 3.76
C TRP A 37 -3.19 -3.83 2.79
N PHE A 38 -3.74 -3.79 1.59
CA PHE A 38 -3.46 -4.71 0.53
C PHE A 38 -3.10 -3.97 -0.75
N MET A 39 -2.03 -4.43 -1.41
CA MET A 39 -1.72 -4.06 -2.79
C MET A 39 -1.87 -5.29 -3.67
N LEU A 40 -2.73 -5.19 -4.68
CA LEU A 40 -2.85 -6.19 -5.73
C LEU A 40 -2.06 -5.70 -6.95
N ILE A 41 -1.02 -6.43 -7.33
CA ILE A 41 -0.11 -6.07 -8.42
C ILE A 41 -0.28 -7.06 -9.57
N LYS A 42 -0.34 -6.58 -10.81
CA LYS A 42 -0.25 -7.40 -12.02
C LYS A 42 1.21 -7.81 -12.24
N THR A 43 1.45 -9.09 -12.50
CA THR A 43 2.76 -9.61 -12.89
C THR A 43 2.64 -10.41 -14.19
N PRO A 44 3.74 -10.73 -14.89
CA PRO A 44 3.69 -11.60 -16.06
C PRO A 44 3.04 -12.96 -15.78
N GLU A 45 3.19 -13.47 -14.55
CA GLU A 45 2.65 -14.76 -14.08
C GLU A 45 1.22 -14.65 -13.52
N GLY A 46 0.61 -13.46 -13.54
CA GLY A 46 -0.76 -13.24 -13.09
C GLY A 46 -0.89 -12.06 -12.13
N LYS A 47 -1.25 -12.34 -10.87
CA LYS A 47 -1.46 -11.31 -9.85
C LYS A 47 -0.76 -11.68 -8.56
N ARG A 48 -0.18 -10.69 -7.89
CA ARG A 48 0.46 -10.82 -6.59
C ARG A 48 -0.20 -9.92 -5.56
N LEU A 49 -0.54 -10.48 -4.41
CA LEU A 49 -1.16 -9.75 -3.30
C LEU A 49 -0.12 -9.52 -2.20
N TYR A 50 0.10 -8.26 -1.84
CA TYR A 50 0.88 -7.87 -0.67
C TYR A 50 -0.04 -7.44 0.45
N ARG A 51 0.19 -7.96 1.66
CA ARG A 51 -0.48 -7.52 2.89
C ARG A 51 0.52 -6.80 3.79
N PHE A 52 0.17 -5.63 4.29
CA PHE A 52 1.05 -4.84 5.14
C PHE A 52 0.25 -3.94 6.10
N VAL A 53 0.97 -3.35 7.04
CA VAL A 53 0.44 -2.34 7.97
C VAL A 53 1.19 -1.05 7.70
N PRO A 54 0.51 0.03 7.30
CA PRO A 54 1.12 1.35 7.20
C PRO A 54 1.77 1.75 8.53
N LYS A 55 3.03 2.17 8.48
CA LYS A 55 3.78 2.65 9.66
C LYS A 55 3.98 4.17 9.58
N ASP A 56 2.88 4.90 9.45
CA ASP A 56 2.92 6.36 9.56
C ASP A 56 3.09 6.74 11.05
N THR A 57 3.99 7.66 11.33
CA THR A 57 4.24 8.28 12.64
C THR A 57 4.17 9.80 12.50
N ILE A 58 4.41 10.54 13.59
CA ILE A 58 4.54 12.01 13.52
C ILE A 58 5.74 12.46 12.67
N PHE A 59 6.77 11.62 12.56
CA PHE A 59 8.00 11.89 11.80
C PHE A 59 8.06 11.18 10.45
N ASN A 60 7.14 10.26 10.16
CA ASN A 60 7.09 9.49 8.93
C ASN A 60 5.66 9.46 8.40
N ASN A 61 5.41 10.05 7.24
CA ASN A 61 4.10 10.02 6.60
C ASN A 61 4.16 9.36 5.21
N ASN A 62 5.10 8.43 5.02
CA ASN A 62 5.37 7.79 3.74
C ASN A 62 4.12 7.14 3.14
N PHE A 63 3.31 6.45 3.96
CA PHE A 63 2.10 5.83 3.45
C PHE A 63 1.04 6.88 3.11
N THR A 64 0.86 7.92 3.93
CA THR A 64 -0.01 9.05 3.59
C THR A 64 0.40 9.69 2.26
N GLN A 65 1.70 9.96 2.05
CA GLN A 65 2.20 10.54 0.79
C GLN A 65 1.94 9.61 -0.40
N PHE A 66 2.27 8.33 -0.26
CA PHE A 66 1.99 7.32 -1.29
C PHE A 66 0.50 7.22 -1.63
N TYR A 67 -0.36 7.19 -0.61
CA TYR A 67 -1.80 7.17 -0.76
C TYR A 67 -2.32 8.41 -1.49
N GLN A 68 -1.87 9.61 -1.13
CA GLN A 68 -2.30 10.85 -1.79
C GLN A 68 -1.82 10.90 -3.24
N PHE A 69 -0.58 10.47 -3.50
CA PHE A 69 -0.05 10.34 -4.85
C PHE A 69 -0.93 9.41 -5.70
N LEU A 70 -1.26 8.22 -5.20
CA LEU A 70 -2.13 7.29 -5.92
C LEU A 70 -3.55 7.84 -6.08
N LYS A 71 -4.09 8.49 -5.05
CA LYS A 71 -5.43 9.07 -5.13
C LYS A 71 -5.51 10.19 -6.18
N GLN A 72 -4.45 10.97 -6.35
CA GLN A 72 -4.38 12.05 -7.33
C GLN A 72 -4.16 11.54 -8.75
N ASN A 73 -3.25 10.59 -8.94
CA ASN A 73 -2.79 10.18 -10.28
C ASN A 73 -3.47 8.89 -10.78
N TYR A 74 -3.97 8.07 -9.87
CA TYR A 74 -4.53 6.74 -10.12
C TYR A 74 -5.78 6.47 -9.25
N PRO A 75 -6.78 7.38 -9.21
CA PRO A 75 -7.91 7.30 -8.27
C PRO A 75 -8.70 5.99 -8.37
N GLN A 76 -8.80 5.41 -9.57
CA GLN A 76 -9.49 4.15 -9.82
C GLN A 76 -8.85 2.95 -9.11
N ILE A 77 -7.58 3.03 -8.73
CA ILE A 77 -6.84 1.95 -8.06
C ILE A 77 -7.07 2.02 -6.53
N VAL A 78 -7.38 3.19 -5.98
CA VAL A 78 -7.60 3.38 -4.54
C VAL A 78 -9.03 2.99 -4.18
N LYS A 79 -9.19 1.86 -3.51
CA LYS A 79 -10.50 1.32 -3.08
C LYS A 79 -10.81 1.66 -1.62
N GLY A 80 -9.79 1.66 -0.77
CA GLY A 80 -9.92 1.96 0.65
C GLY A 80 -9.74 3.45 0.95
N LYS A 81 -10.57 4.01 1.85
CA LYS A 81 -10.32 5.35 2.40
C LYS A 81 -9.29 5.31 3.51
N TRP A 82 -8.20 6.07 3.36
CA TRP A 82 -7.20 6.36 4.39
C TRP A 82 -7.56 7.66 5.13
N TYR A 83 -7.53 7.60 6.46
CA TYR A 83 -7.62 8.74 7.35
C TYR A 83 -6.41 8.68 8.27
N LYS A 84 -5.67 9.79 8.39
CA LYS A 84 -4.47 9.88 9.25
C LYS A 84 -4.89 10.01 10.72
N TRP A 85 -5.50 8.96 11.24
CA TRP A 85 -5.74 8.68 12.66
C TRP A 85 -5.87 7.16 12.79
N PHE A 86 -4.78 6.52 13.20
CA PHE A 86 -4.78 5.13 13.66
C PHE A 86 -4.85 5.18 15.20
N PRO A 87 -6.02 4.98 15.83
CA PRO A 87 -6.02 4.58 17.24
C PRO A 87 -5.51 3.12 17.29
N GLY A 88 -4.40 2.87 17.98
CA GLY A 88 -3.83 1.51 18.11
C GLY A 88 -2.31 1.38 18.06
N ILE A 89 -1.57 2.48 18.20
CA ILE A 89 -0.28 2.50 18.89
C ILE A 89 -0.44 3.45 20.07
#